data_AF-A8SJ91-F1
#
_entry.id   AF-A8SJ91-F1
#
_cell.length_a   1.000
_cell.length_b   1.000
_cell.length_c   1.000
_cell.angle_alpha   90.00
_cell.angle_beta   90.00
_cell.angle_gamma   90.00
#
_symmetry.space_group_name_H-M   'P 1'
#
loop_
_entity.id
_entity.type
_entity.pdbx_description
1 polymer ?
#
loop_
_entity_poly.entity_id
_entity_poly.type
_entity_poly.pdbx_seq_one_letter_code
_entity_poly.pdbx_strand_id
1 'polypeptide(L)'
;MCNLFFKYFIKQKKNILFLIIIIIIGTVISSISKIENNKNKEEQIYSRERVIDIFKQDIKEVDKDLENDNISDEEKTELNNMKKRNIANIQNYEKTIQDIKTENWQALYERELNRFLDSDGNFISKGFSSKGISYTANKLTVEITYEILKYLKENNIPSAYPLYLEKTEFEQPRTSEESKLLDYYSKKTLIGTSHRLWDFFTNNLVLIYTFIIVVIFGILFSKIEESQNKTIRFLKTSGASKFRIVSSGLFTGGILTIILGLLIPAIFFGIEFLINGSSSFKYPITTYIVKSDYYSLMSFEYKIVPISDVLIKSLILFLLYGIFIFLVTSAISTFVKSSVKCVILSFGLIATLQMFNKWYNPFSYWRVGKIADGSINFLFKTITYSFDKSCKILAIGICILTILLICIAFIQDRRRNGYA
;
A
#
# COMPACT_ATOMS: atom_id res chain seq x y z
N MET A 1 2.90 8.89 -37.59
CA MET A 1 3.25 7.60 -36.95
C MET A 1 2.50 7.38 -35.63
N CYS A 2 2.49 8.34 -34.69
CA CYS A 2 1.76 8.23 -33.41
C CYS A 2 0.28 7.79 -33.55
N ASN A 3 -0.45 8.38 -34.50
CA ASN A 3 -1.88 8.08 -34.70
C ASN A 3 -2.14 6.62 -35.14
N LEU A 4 -1.17 6.01 -35.82
CA LEU A 4 -1.25 4.64 -36.34
C LEU A 4 -1.01 3.61 -35.22
N PHE A 5 -0.04 3.89 -34.34
CA PHE A 5 0.20 3.10 -33.12
C PHE A 5 -0.97 3.15 -32.15
N PHE A 6 -1.53 4.34 -31.93
CA PHE A 6 -2.70 4.52 -31.06
C PHE A 6 -3.93 3.78 -31.59
N LYS A 7 -4.19 3.86 -32.90
CA LYS A 7 -5.28 3.12 -33.56
C LYS A 7 -5.08 1.61 -33.49
N TYR A 8 -3.83 1.12 -33.59
CA TYR A 8 -3.53 -0.31 -33.43
C TYR A 8 -3.73 -0.80 -32.00
N PHE A 9 -3.45 0.04 -31.00
CA PHE A 9 -3.67 -0.25 -29.60
C PHE A 9 -5.17 -0.38 -29.25
N ILE A 10 -6.01 0.56 -29.69
CA ILE A 10 -7.46 0.57 -29.41
C ILE A 10 -8.18 -0.60 -30.11
N LYS A 11 -7.76 -0.96 -31.33
CA LYS A 11 -8.48 -1.95 -32.15
C LYS A 11 -8.32 -3.40 -31.67
N GLN A 12 -7.46 -3.67 -30.69
CA GLN A 12 -7.28 -5.02 -30.15
C GLN A 12 -8.37 -5.35 -29.13
N LYS A 13 -9.33 -6.21 -29.51
CA LYS A 13 -10.41 -6.72 -28.62
C LYS A 13 -9.89 -7.27 -27.29
N LYS A 14 -8.65 -7.78 -27.26
CA LYS A 14 -7.98 -8.30 -26.05
C LYS A 14 -7.73 -7.20 -24.99
N ASN A 15 -7.54 -5.95 -25.40
CA ASN A 15 -7.31 -4.83 -24.48
C ASN A 15 -8.60 -4.41 -23.76
N ILE A 16 -9.77 -4.55 -24.41
CA ILE A 16 -11.08 -4.29 -23.80
C ILE A 16 -11.40 -5.37 -22.76
N LEU A 17 -11.22 -6.65 -23.12
CA LEU A 17 -11.40 -7.76 -22.17
C LEU A 17 -10.51 -7.60 -20.94
N PHE A 18 -9.29 -7.11 -21.14
CA PHE A 18 -8.34 -6.86 -20.07
C PHE A 18 -8.78 -5.74 -19.11
N LEU A 19 -9.30 -4.61 -19.65
CA LEU A 19 -9.89 -3.55 -18.82
C LEU A 19 -11.07 -4.06 -17.99
N ILE A 20 -11.91 -4.92 -18.59
CA ILE A 20 -13.04 -5.54 -17.88
C ILE A 20 -12.54 -6.39 -16.71
N ILE A 21 -11.49 -7.20 -16.90
CA ILE A 21 -10.89 -8.01 -15.82
C ILE A 21 -10.36 -7.13 -14.69
N ILE A 22 -9.66 -6.03 -15.00
CA ILE A 22 -9.18 -5.08 -13.97
C ILE A 22 -10.35 -4.52 -13.17
N ILE A 23 -11.43 -4.12 -13.86
CA ILE A 23 -12.62 -3.57 -13.20
C ILE A 23 -13.25 -4.62 -12.28
N ILE A 24 -13.41 -5.87 -12.73
CA ILE A 24 -13.96 -6.96 -11.91
C ILE A 24 -13.09 -7.24 -10.69
N ILE A 25 -11.77 -7.32 -10.85
CA ILE A 25 -10.86 -7.55 -9.72
C ILE A 25 -10.94 -6.38 -8.73
N GLY A 26 -10.96 -5.14 -9.23
CA GLY A 26 -11.13 -3.95 -8.41
C GLY A 26 -12.43 -3.99 -7.61
N THR A 27 -13.56 -4.29 -8.25
CA THR A 27 -14.87 -4.32 -7.57
C THR A 27 -14.94 -5.40 -6.51
N VAL A 28 -14.38 -6.59 -6.78
CA VAL A 28 -14.33 -7.69 -5.80
C VAL A 28 -13.51 -7.28 -4.57
N ILE A 29 -12.30 -6.76 -4.77
CA ILE A 29 -11.42 -6.33 -3.67
C ILE A 29 -12.08 -5.21 -2.83
N SER A 30 -12.63 -4.20 -3.49
CA SER A 30 -13.33 -3.08 -2.82
C SER A 30 -14.57 -3.55 -2.04
N SER A 31 -15.30 -4.54 -2.55
CA SER A 31 -16.48 -5.10 -1.88
C SER A 31 -16.10 -5.91 -0.65
N ILE A 32 -15.06 -6.75 -0.73
CA ILE A 32 -14.52 -7.50 0.42
C ILE A 32 -14.09 -6.53 1.52
N SER A 33 -13.41 -5.45 1.15
CA SER A 33 -13.02 -4.38 2.08
C SER A 33 -14.21 -3.78 2.83
N LYS A 34 -15.31 -3.48 2.12
CA LYS A 34 -16.51 -2.91 2.72
C LYS A 34 -17.13 -3.85 3.75
N ILE A 35 -17.25 -5.13 3.39
CA ILE A 35 -17.80 -6.18 4.26
C ILE A 35 -16.93 -6.31 5.51
N GLU A 36 -15.61 -6.32 5.35
CA GLU A 36 -14.66 -6.45 6.45
C GLU A 36 -14.76 -5.27 7.43
N ASN A 37 -14.87 -4.04 6.93
CA ASN A 37 -15.02 -2.86 7.79
C ASN A 37 -16.33 -2.89 8.58
N ASN A 38 -17.44 -3.27 7.95
CA ASN A 38 -18.74 -3.40 8.62
C ASN A 38 -18.69 -4.48 9.71
N LYS A 39 -18.10 -5.63 9.39
CA LYS A 39 -17.93 -6.73 10.34
C LYS A 39 -17.09 -6.32 11.55
N ASN A 40 -16.00 -5.58 11.36
CA ASN A 40 -15.19 -5.08 12.48
C ASN A 40 -16.00 -4.16 13.40
N LYS A 41 -16.83 -3.26 12.84
CA LYS A 41 -17.69 -2.36 13.63
C LYS A 41 -18.68 -3.16 14.48
N GLU A 42 -19.31 -4.18 13.90
CA GLU A 42 -20.23 -5.08 14.60
C GLU A 42 -19.52 -5.89 15.70
N GLU A 43 -18.36 -6.47 15.42
CA GLU A 43 -17.56 -7.21 16.42
C GLU A 43 -17.15 -6.34 17.61
N GLN A 44 -16.84 -5.07 17.37
CA GLN A 44 -16.50 -4.11 18.42
C GLN A 44 -17.68 -3.73 19.32
N ILE A 45 -18.88 -3.63 18.75
CA ILE A 45 -20.10 -3.41 19.52
C ILE A 45 -20.40 -4.67 20.33
N TYR A 46 -20.43 -5.83 19.66
CA TYR A 46 -20.75 -7.12 20.28
C TYR A 46 -19.81 -7.48 21.43
N SER A 47 -18.49 -7.28 21.27
CA SER A 47 -17.52 -7.54 22.35
C SER A 47 -17.76 -6.68 23.59
N ARG A 48 -18.22 -5.44 23.43
CA ARG A 48 -18.55 -4.54 24.54
C ARG A 48 -19.90 -4.89 25.17
N GLU A 49 -20.89 -5.27 24.37
CA GLU A 49 -22.18 -5.77 24.86
C GLU A 49 -21.99 -7.03 25.73
N ARG A 50 -21.14 -7.95 25.30
CA ARG A 50 -20.81 -9.15 26.10
C ARG A 50 -20.16 -8.81 27.44
N VAL A 51 -19.28 -7.81 27.48
CA VAL A 51 -18.66 -7.35 28.74
C VAL A 51 -19.68 -6.69 29.66
N ILE A 52 -20.63 -5.93 29.11
CA ILE A 52 -21.75 -5.38 29.87
C ILE A 52 -22.59 -6.50 30.50
N ASP A 53 -22.87 -7.57 29.74
CA ASP A 53 -23.65 -8.70 30.26
C ASP A 53 -22.95 -9.44 31.39
N ILE A 54 -21.62 -9.60 31.31
CA ILE A 54 -20.80 -10.15 32.41
C ILE A 54 -20.93 -9.28 33.66
N PHE A 55 -20.73 -7.96 33.54
CA PHE A 55 -20.87 -7.08 34.71
C PHE A 55 -22.30 -7.06 35.27
N LYS A 56 -23.32 -7.22 34.43
CA LYS A 56 -24.71 -7.36 34.89
C LYS A 56 -24.94 -8.67 35.65
N GLN A 57 -24.25 -9.75 35.28
CA GLN A 57 -24.26 -11.02 36.03
C GLN A 57 -23.54 -10.87 37.36
N ASP A 58 -22.33 -10.30 37.37
CA ASP A 58 -21.56 -10.04 38.59
C ASP A 58 -22.36 -9.20 39.59
N ILE A 59 -23.06 -8.16 39.12
CA ILE A 59 -23.92 -7.34 40.00
C ILE A 59 -25.06 -8.17 40.61
N LYS A 60 -25.67 -9.09 39.85
CA LYS A 60 -26.72 -9.97 40.38
C LYS A 60 -26.18 -10.97 41.40
N GLU A 61 -24.96 -11.44 41.24
CA GLU A 61 -24.29 -12.30 42.23
C GLU A 61 -23.98 -11.52 43.50
N VAL A 62 -23.39 -10.32 43.36
CA VAL A 62 -23.15 -9.39 44.48
C VAL A 62 -24.45 -9.06 45.22
N ASP A 63 -25.55 -8.83 44.51
CA ASP A 63 -26.86 -8.55 45.13
C ASP A 63 -27.38 -9.72 45.94
N LYS A 64 -27.22 -10.96 45.46
CA LYS A 64 -27.57 -12.17 46.23
C LYS A 64 -26.68 -12.35 47.45
N ASP A 65 -25.39 -12.08 47.31
CA ASP A 65 -24.46 -12.21 48.42
C ASP A 65 -24.85 -11.22 49.51
N LEU A 66 -25.15 -9.95 49.17
CA LEU A 66 -25.60 -8.90 50.08
C LEU A 66 -26.92 -9.20 50.80
N GLU A 67 -27.78 -10.07 50.26
CA GLU A 67 -29.02 -10.55 50.90
C GLU A 67 -28.78 -11.60 51.99
N ASN A 68 -27.56 -12.15 52.10
CA ASN A 68 -27.20 -13.10 53.14
C ASN A 68 -26.92 -12.38 54.47
N ASP A 69 -27.49 -12.84 55.58
CA ASP A 69 -27.32 -12.19 56.89
C ASP A 69 -25.95 -12.49 57.54
N ASN A 70 -25.18 -13.45 57.03
CA ASN A 70 -23.93 -13.95 57.62
C ASN A 70 -22.65 -13.23 57.17
N ILE A 71 -22.76 -12.11 56.47
CA ILE A 71 -21.61 -11.39 55.90
C ILE A 71 -21.17 -10.25 56.84
N SER A 72 -19.87 -10.06 56.99
CA SER A 72 -19.31 -8.95 57.79
C SER A 72 -19.57 -7.58 57.17
N ASP A 73 -19.51 -6.52 57.98
CA ASP A 73 -19.68 -5.13 57.50
C ASP A 73 -18.56 -4.69 56.53
N GLU A 74 -17.35 -5.23 56.67
CA GLU A 74 -16.22 -4.99 55.75
C GLU A 74 -16.49 -5.60 54.37
N GLU A 75 -16.92 -6.86 54.33
CA GLU A 75 -17.30 -7.55 53.09
C GLU A 75 -18.50 -6.87 52.39
N LYS A 76 -19.51 -6.43 53.15
CA LYS A 76 -20.62 -5.62 52.60
C LYS A 76 -20.12 -4.34 51.95
N THR A 77 -19.12 -3.68 52.55
CA THR A 77 -18.52 -2.47 51.99
C THR A 77 -17.76 -2.77 50.69
N GLU A 78 -17.00 -3.86 50.64
CA GLU A 78 -16.27 -4.29 49.45
C GLU A 78 -17.21 -4.67 48.29
N LEU A 79 -18.26 -5.45 48.57
CA LEU A 79 -19.30 -5.83 47.62
C LEU A 79 -20.00 -4.61 47.02
N ASN A 80 -20.39 -3.64 47.86
CA ASN A 80 -20.97 -2.38 47.39
C ASN A 80 -19.99 -1.57 46.51
N ASN A 81 -18.70 -1.54 46.85
CA ASN A 81 -17.67 -0.90 46.03
C ASN A 81 -17.48 -1.62 44.69
N MET A 82 -17.52 -2.96 44.67
CA MET A 82 -17.50 -3.75 43.43
C MET A 82 -18.72 -3.46 42.55
N LYS A 83 -19.92 -3.46 43.12
CA LYS A 83 -21.16 -3.08 42.43
C LYS A 83 -21.06 -1.69 41.81
N LYS A 84 -20.60 -0.70 42.58
CA LYS A 84 -20.41 0.69 42.09
C LYS A 84 -19.41 0.75 40.91
N ARG A 85 -18.29 0.02 41.00
CA ARG A 85 -17.31 -0.09 39.90
C ARG A 85 -17.92 -0.73 38.65
N ASN A 86 -18.66 -1.82 38.80
CA ASN A 86 -19.31 -2.51 37.69
C ASN A 86 -20.38 -1.63 37.01
N ILE A 87 -21.19 -0.90 37.78
CA ILE A 87 -22.16 0.07 37.22
C ILE A 87 -21.45 1.16 36.42
N ALA A 88 -20.37 1.74 36.95
CA ALA A 88 -19.59 2.76 36.24
C ALA A 88 -18.97 2.22 34.94
N ASN A 89 -18.47 0.98 34.97
CA ASN A 89 -17.95 0.30 33.79
C ASN A 89 -19.03 0.08 32.73
N ILE A 90 -20.22 -0.41 33.11
CA ILE A 90 -21.36 -0.60 32.21
C ILE A 90 -21.70 0.72 31.51
N GLN A 91 -21.86 1.81 32.27
CA GLN A 91 -22.17 3.14 31.71
C GLN A 91 -21.10 3.61 30.70
N ASN A 92 -19.82 3.35 30.99
CA ASN A 92 -18.73 3.71 30.09
C ASN A 92 -18.76 2.87 28.79
N TYR A 93 -19.05 1.57 28.87
CA TYR A 93 -19.20 0.71 27.69
C TYR A 93 -20.43 1.09 26.86
N GLU A 94 -21.58 1.37 27.49
CA GLU A 94 -22.79 1.82 26.81
C GLU A 94 -22.55 3.15 26.07
N LYS A 95 -21.89 4.11 26.73
CA LYS A 95 -21.49 5.38 26.09
C LYS A 95 -20.54 5.14 24.92
N THR A 96 -19.57 4.23 25.06
CA THR A 96 -18.65 3.88 23.97
C THR A 96 -19.39 3.25 22.79
N ILE A 97 -20.33 2.34 23.04
CA ILE A 97 -21.18 1.75 21.99
C ILE A 97 -21.99 2.83 21.28
N GLN A 98 -22.55 3.79 22.03
CA GLN A 98 -23.29 4.90 21.45
C GLN A 98 -22.40 5.81 20.61
N ASP A 99 -21.19 6.13 21.07
CA ASP A 99 -20.21 6.89 20.30
C ASP A 99 -19.81 6.15 19.01
N ILE A 100 -19.68 4.82 19.04
CA ILE A 100 -19.41 4.00 17.84
C ILE A 100 -20.59 4.03 16.86
N LYS A 101 -21.82 3.90 17.37
CA LYS A 101 -23.06 3.91 16.57
C LYS A 101 -23.29 5.28 15.91
N THR A 102 -22.99 6.35 16.64
CA THR A 102 -23.14 7.75 16.18
C THR A 102 -21.91 8.31 15.48
N GLU A 103 -20.83 7.53 15.38
CA GLU A 103 -19.56 7.93 14.75
C GLU A 103 -18.94 9.18 15.39
N ASN A 104 -19.07 9.30 16.72
CA ASN A 104 -18.48 10.36 17.53
C ASN A 104 -16.97 10.12 17.73
N TRP A 105 -16.20 10.28 16.65
CA TRP A 105 -14.76 10.02 16.62
C TRP A 105 -13.97 10.85 17.62
N GLN A 106 -14.38 12.09 17.88
CA GLN A 106 -13.71 12.95 18.86
C GLN A 106 -13.73 12.35 20.27
N ALA A 107 -14.88 11.86 20.72
CA ALA A 107 -15.00 11.21 22.02
C ALA A 107 -14.25 9.88 22.07
N LEU A 108 -14.23 9.13 20.97
CA LEU A 108 -13.51 7.86 20.87
C LEU A 108 -11.99 8.06 20.93
N TYR A 109 -11.44 9.03 20.19
CA TYR A 109 -10.01 9.36 20.25
C TYR A 109 -9.61 9.87 21.62
N GLU A 110 -10.38 10.76 22.22
CA GLU A 110 -10.13 11.27 23.56
C GLU A 110 -10.05 10.14 24.59
N ARG A 111 -11.03 9.23 24.56
CA ARG A 111 -11.07 8.07 25.46
C ARG A 111 -9.86 7.17 25.29
N GLU A 112 -9.43 6.91 24.05
CA GLU A 112 -8.25 6.06 23.81
C GLU A 112 -6.95 6.77 24.17
N LEU A 113 -6.76 8.05 23.81
CA LEU A 113 -5.56 8.82 24.17
C LEU A 113 -5.30 8.82 25.69
N ASN A 114 -6.36 8.95 26.49
CA ASN A 114 -6.28 8.90 27.95
C ASN A 114 -5.86 7.52 28.51
N ARG A 115 -5.87 6.46 27.68
CA ARG A 115 -5.40 5.11 28.03
C ARG A 115 -3.96 4.83 27.58
N PHE A 116 -3.28 5.78 26.97
CA PHE A 116 -1.89 5.62 26.53
C PHE A 116 -0.88 6.19 27.53
N LEU A 117 -1.29 7.11 28.39
CA LEU A 117 -0.43 7.79 29.35
C LEU A 117 -0.81 7.42 30.79
N ASP A 118 0.18 7.24 31.65
CA ASP A 118 -0.02 7.14 33.09
C ASP A 118 -0.21 8.52 33.74
N SER A 119 -0.38 8.57 35.07
CA SER A 119 -0.56 9.81 35.82
C SER A 119 0.64 10.77 35.71
N ASP A 120 1.83 10.24 35.41
CA ASP A 120 3.07 11.00 35.29
C ASP A 120 3.32 11.44 33.83
N GLY A 121 2.43 11.07 32.90
CA GLY A 121 2.53 11.38 31.49
C GLY A 121 3.44 10.44 30.70
N ASN A 122 3.85 9.29 31.25
CA ASN A 122 4.65 8.30 30.54
C ASN A 122 3.78 7.32 29.74
N PHE A 123 4.31 6.83 28.62
CA PHE A 123 3.63 5.82 27.80
C PHE A 123 3.48 4.49 28.54
N ILE A 124 2.24 4.04 28.68
CA ILE A 124 1.89 2.73 29.23
C ILE A 124 2.19 1.65 28.20
N SER A 125 2.83 0.55 28.62
CA SER A 125 3.05 -0.62 27.76
C SER A 125 1.73 -1.22 27.29
N LYS A 126 1.65 -1.55 26.00
CA LYS A 126 0.47 -2.20 25.41
C LYS A 126 0.77 -3.68 25.17
N GLY A 127 0.23 -4.52 26.05
CA GLY A 127 0.28 -5.97 25.92
C GLY A 127 -1.09 -6.54 25.60
N PHE A 128 -1.11 -7.64 24.86
CA PHE A 128 -2.33 -8.40 24.61
C PHE A 128 -2.03 -9.89 24.67
N SER A 129 -3.01 -10.64 25.18
CA SER A 129 -2.88 -12.07 25.40
C SER A 129 -4.12 -12.81 24.96
N SER A 130 -3.94 -13.98 24.35
CA SER A 130 -5.02 -14.90 24.01
C SER A 130 -4.52 -16.33 24.05
N LYS A 131 -5.27 -17.22 24.70
CA LYS A 131 -4.99 -18.67 24.74
C LYS A 131 -3.54 -19.03 25.13
N GLY A 132 -2.98 -18.37 26.15
CA GLY A 132 -1.62 -18.61 26.64
C GLY A 132 -0.50 -17.98 25.81
N ILE A 133 -0.82 -17.29 24.72
CA ILE A 133 0.12 -16.47 23.95
C ILE A 133 0.01 -15.03 24.45
N SER A 134 1.15 -14.38 24.69
CA SER A 134 1.22 -12.97 25.05
C SER A 134 2.18 -12.24 24.13
N TYR A 135 1.83 -11.01 23.79
CA TYR A 135 2.66 -10.14 22.97
C TYR A 135 2.60 -8.72 23.53
N THR A 136 3.76 -8.06 23.60
CA THR A 136 3.86 -6.67 24.04
C THR A 136 4.37 -5.85 22.87
N ALA A 137 3.61 -4.82 22.50
CA ALA A 137 3.97 -3.92 21.42
C ALA A 137 5.26 -3.16 21.74
N ASN A 138 6.02 -2.82 20.70
CA ASN A 138 7.21 -2.01 20.84
C ASN A 138 6.84 -0.61 21.40
N LYS A 139 7.69 -0.07 22.29
CA LYS A 139 7.48 1.27 22.86
C LYS A 139 7.29 2.35 21.78
N LEU A 140 8.07 2.30 20.70
CA LEU A 140 7.94 3.24 19.57
C LEU A 140 6.61 3.08 18.84
N THR A 141 6.08 1.86 18.72
CA THR A 141 4.76 1.63 18.13
C THR A 141 3.64 2.24 18.98
N VAL A 142 3.75 2.14 20.31
CA VAL A 142 2.80 2.76 21.23
C VAL A 142 2.83 4.28 21.08
N GLU A 143 4.02 4.88 21.02
CA GLU A 143 4.22 6.32 20.80
C GLU A 143 3.68 6.77 19.43
N ILE A 144 4.01 6.05 18.35
CA ILE A 144 3.50 6.32 17.00
C ILE A 144 1.98 6.23 16.95
N THR A 145 1.39 5.23 17.61
CA THR A 145 -0.07 5.08 17.67
C THR A 145 -0.71 6.28 18.37
N TYR A 146 -0.14 6.73 19.50
CA TYR A 146 -0.61 7.91 20.20
C TYR A 146 -0.57 9.16 19.29
N GLU A 147 0.54 9.40 18.61
CA GLU A 147 0.69 10.53 17.69
C GLU A 147 -0.29 10.46 16.50
N ILE A 148 -0.57 9.26 15.98
CA ILE A 148 -1.60 9.04 14.96
C ILE A 148 -2.99 9.40 15.48
N LEU A 149 -3.37 8.89 16.66
CA LEU A 149 -4.69 9.18 17.25
C LEU A 149 -4.86 10.67 17.53
N LYS A 150 -3.81 11.32 18.06
CA LYS A 150 -3.76 12.75 18.29
C LYS A 150 -3.94 13.53 16.98
N TYR A 151 -3.19 13.15 15.94
CA TYR A 151 -3.32 13.76 14.61
C TYR A 151 -4.73 13.58 14.02
N LEU A 152 -5.32 12.39 14.12
CA LEU A 152 -6.69 12.11 13.64
C LEU A 152 -7.72 12.99 14.36
N LYS A 153 -7.57 13.14 15.69
CA LYS A 153 -8.41 13.98 16.53
C LYS A 153 -8.29 15.46 16.14
N GLU A 154 -7.08 16.00 16.08
CA GLU A 154 -6.82 17.41 15.74
C GLU A 154 -7.33 17.78 14.34
N ASN A 155 -7.30 16.83 13.40
CA ASN A 155 -7.74 17.05 12.02
C ASN A 155 -9.19 16.62 11.73
N ASN A 156 -9.95 16.19 12.75
CA ASN A 156 -11.33 15.68 12.60
C ASN A 156 -11.46 14.58 11.53
N ILE A 157 -10.53 13.64 11.49
CA ILE A 157 -10.53 12.56 10.50
C ILE A 157 -11.13 11.29 11.12
N PRO A 158 -12.15 10.67 10.51
CA PRO A 158 -12.76 9.43 11.02
C PRO A 158 -11.84 8.22 10.83
N SER A 159 -12.03 7.14 11.59
CA SER A 159 -11.23 5.90 11.47
C SER A 159 -12.11 4.69 11.11
N ALA A 160 -11.52 3.57 10.71
CA ALA A 160 -12.18 2.29 10.43
C ALA A 160 -12.33 1.39 11.65
N TYR A 161 -11.64 1.73 12.75
CA TYR A 161 -11.33 0.86 13.88
C TYR A 161 -10.29 -0.25 13.56
N PRO A 162 -9.55 -0.78 14.57
CA PRO A 162 -9.49 -0.43 15.99
C PRO A 162 -8.52 0.71 16.34
N LEU A 163 -8.94 1.61 17.22
CA LEU A 163 -8.13 2.73 17.74
C LEU A 163 -7.01 2.32 18.73
N TYR A 164 -6.66 1.03 18.76
CA TYR A 164 -5.88 0.45 19.86
C TYR A 164 -4.37 0.42 19.58
N LEU A 165 -3.97 0.00 18.38
CA LEU A 165 -2.57 -0.09 17.97
C LEU A 165 -2.47 0.08 16.46
N GLU A 166 -1.52 0.88 15.97
CA GLU A 166 -1.16 0.90 14.54
C GLU A 166 0.07 0.02 14.34
N LYS A 167 -0.01 -1.01 13.48
CA LYS A 167 1.14 -1.88 13.21
C LYS A 167 2.26 -1.11 12.54
N THR A 168 3.45 -1.10 13.14
CA THR A 168 4.65 -0.48 12.53
C THR A 168 5.68 -1.52 12.13
N GLU A 169 6.71 -1.10 11.39
CA GLU A 169 7.86 -1.95 11.02
C GLU A 169 8.78 -2.27 12.22
N PHE A 170 8.50 -1.71 13.41
CA PHE A 170 9.21 -2.04 14.67
C PHE A 170 8.71 -3.33 15.32
N GLU A 171 7.54 -3.83 14.93
CA GLU A 171 6.97 -5.06 15.48
C GLU A 171 7.63 -6.30 14.88
N GLN A 172 8.07 -7.21 15.74
CA GLN A 172 8.76 -8.45 15.36
C GLN A 172 8.14 -9.67 16.06
N PRO A 173 6.95 -10.13 15.63
CA PRO A 173 6.36 -11.36 16.14
C PRO A 173 7.27 -12.56 15.83
N ARG A 174 7.50 -13.41 16.83
CA ARG A 174 8.36 -14.60 16.73
C ARG A 174 7.62 -15.82 16.20
N THR A 175 6.31 -15.87 16.43
CA THR A 175 5.44 -16.99 16.04
C THR A 175 4.32 -16.52 15.12
N SER A 176 3.73 -17.46 14.38
CA SER A 176 2.59 -17.17 13.49
C SER A 176 1.37 -16.73 14.29
N GLU A 177 1.24 -17.26 15.50
CA GLU A 177 0.21 -17.00 16.49
C GLU A 177 0.34 -15.59 17.05
N GLU A 178 1.56 -15.16 17.41
CA GLU A 178 1.85 -13.77 17.78
C GLU A 178 1.53 -12.81 16.63
N SER A 179 1.86 -13.17 15.38
CA SER A 179 1.52 -12.33 14.22
C SER A 179 0.01 -12.19 14.05
N LYS A 180 -0.75 -13.29 14.14
CA LYS A 180 -2.22 -13.25 14.05
C LYS A 180 -2.82 -12.41 15.18
N LEU A 181 -2.25 -12.52 16.38
CA LEU A 181 -2.70 -11.76 17.54
C LEU A 181 -2.42 -10.27 17.35
N LEU A 182 -1.21 -9.91 16.92
CA LEU A 182 -0.85 -8.55 16.56
C LEU A 182 -1.79 -8.01 15.47
N ASP A 183 -1.97 -8.73 14.36
CA ASP A 183 -2.83 -8.32 13.25
C ASP A 183 -4.28 -8.08 13.67
N TYR A 184 -4.78 -8.82 14.66
CA TYR A 184 -6.12 -8.63 15.23
C TYR A 184 -6.23 -7.29 15.99
N TYR A 185 -5.24 -6.97 16.83
CA TYR A 185 -5.22 -5.74 17.63
C TYR A 185 -4.68 -4.52 16.88
N SER A 186 -3.97 -4.73 15.78
CA SER A 186 -3.27 -3.71 14.99
C SER A 186 -3.85 -3.52 13.60
N LYS A 187 -5.10 -3.93 13.38
CA LYS A 187 -5.74 -3.86 12.06
C LYS A 187 -5.76 -2.40 11.60
N LYS A 188 -5.33 -2.16 10.37
CA LYS A 188 -5.19 -0.80 9.83
C LYS A 188 -6.50 -0.03 9.93
N THR A 189 -6.39 1.17 10.47
CA THR A 189 -7.48 1.94 11.07
C THR A 189 -8.10 2.94 10.10
N LEU A 190 -7.87 2.84 8.79
CA LEU A 190 -8.17 3.93 7.85
C LEU A 190 -9.24 3.49 6.84
N ILE A 191 -10.34 4.26 6.73
CA ILE A 191 -11.43 3.99 5.77
C ILE A 191 -11.17 4.73 4.46
N GLY A 192 -11.43 4.01 3.36
CA GLY A 192 -11.83 4.58 2.09
C GLY A 192 -10.73 4.77 1.06
N THR A 193 -11.06 5.52 0.01
CA THR A 193 -10.29 5.61 -1.24
C THR A 193 -8.79 5.83 -1.11
N SER A 194 -8.37 6.81 -0.32
CA SER A 194 -6.97 7.23 -0.18
C SER A 194 -6.11 6.15 0.47
N HIS A 195 -6.61 5.49 1.51
CA HIS A 195 -5.91 4.38 2.17
C HIS A 195 -5.79 3.16 1.26
N ARG A 196 -6.86 2.81 0.55
CA ARG A 196 -6.82 1.68 -0.39
C ARG A 196 -5.92 1.94 -1.58
N LEU A 197 -5.91 3.17 -2.09
CA LEU A 197 -4.96 3.57 -3.11
C LEU A 197 -3.52 3.41 -2.62
N TRP A 198 -3.23 3.80 -1.38
CA TRP A 198 -1.93 3.63 -0.75
C TRP A 198 -1.54 2.15 -0.58
N ASP A 199 -2.42 1.31 -0.04
CA ASP A 199 -2.20 -0.13 0.06
C ASP A 199 -1.91 -0.76 -1.32
N PHE A 200 -2.58 -0.26 -2.37
CA PHE A 200 -2.38 -0.71 -3.73
C PHE A 200 -0.98 -0.35 -4.27
N PHE A 201 -0.51 0.89 -4.03
CA PHE A 201 0.87 1.32 -4.34
C PHE A 201 1.93 0.55 -3.54
N THR A 202 1.61 0.11 -2.33
CA THR A 202 2.54 -0.60 -1.45
C THR A 202 2.74 -2.06 -1.84
N ASN A 203 1.70 -2.73 -2.34
CA ASN A 203 1.69 -4.18 -2.53
C ASN A 203 1.69 -4.61 -3.99
N ASN A 204 0.59 -4.41 -4.71
CA ASN A 204 0.26 -5.19 -5.90
C ASN A 204 0.33 -4.40 -7.22
N LEU A 205 0.19 -3.08 -7.16
CA LEU A 205 0.02 -2.25 -8.37
C LEU A 205 1.22 -2.34 -9.32
N VAL A 206 2.44 -2.28 -8.80
CA VAL A 206 3.65 -2.25 -9.64
C VAL A 206 3.85 -3.56 -10.38
N LEU A 207 3.52 -4.69 -9.76
CA LEU A 207 3.60 -6.02 -10.40
C LEU A 207 2.59 -6.13 -11.54
N ILE A 208 1.32 -5.77 -11.28
CA ILE A 208 0.26 -5.76 -12.29
C ILE A 208 0.65 -4.85 -13.46
N TYR A 209 1.14 -3.65 -13.16
CA TYR A 209 1.56 -2.68 -14.17
C TYR A 209 2.78 -3.14 -14.97
N THR A 210 3.77 -3.76 -14.32
CA THR A 210 4.94 -4.35 -14.98
C THR A 210 4.50 -5.42 -15.98
N PHE A 211 3.60 -6.32 -15.57
CA PHE A 211 3.04 -7.35 -16.46
C PHE A 211 2.34 -6.72 -17.68
N ILE A 212 1.52 -5.69 -17.45
CA ILE A 212 0.81 -4.95 -18.50
C ILE A 212 1.78 -4.33 -19.50
N ILE A 213 2.78 -3.60 -19.03
CA ILE A 213 3.80 -2.97 -19.87
C ILE A 213 4.52 -4.04 -20.69
N VAL A 214 5.01 -5.10 -20.04
CA VAL A 214 5.79 -6.15 -20.71
C VAL A 214 4.98 -6.84 -21.80
N VAL A 215 3.71 -7.19 -21.53
CA VAL A 215 2.84 -7.83 -22.52
C VAL A 215 2.52 -6.88 -23.68
N ILE A 216 2.08 -5.65 -23.38
CA ILE A 216 1.67 -4.69 -24.41
C ILE A 216 2.87 -4.33 -25.29
N PHE A 217 3.98 -3.90 -24.68
CA PHE A 217 5.13 -3.39 -25.43
C PHE A 217 6.02 -4.51 -25.97
N GLY A 218 6.12 -5.66 -25.31
CA GLY A 218 6.76 -6.84 -25.87
C GLY A 218 6.08 -7.29 -27.17
N ILE A 219 4.73 -7.33 -27.20
CA ILE A 219 3.99 -7.66 -28.42
C ILE A 219 4.15 -6.55 -29.48
N LEU A 220 4.01 -5.28 -29.10
CA LEU A 220 4.08 -4.16 -30.04
C LEU A 220 5.47 -4.05 -30.68
N PHE A 221 6.56 -4.07 -29.91
CA PHE A 221 7.91 -3.86 -30.44
C PHE A 221 8.49 -5.10 -31.12
N SER A 222 8.20 -6.33 -30.67
CA SER A 222 8.60 -7.52 -31.44
C SER A 222 7.94 -7.54 -32.82
N LYS A 223 6.67 -7.11 -32.93
CA LYS A 223 6.01 -6.90 -34.23
C LYS A 223 6.62 -5.76 -35.06
N ILE A 224 7.33 -4.82 -34.42
CA ILE A 224 8.06 -3.77 -35.14
C ILE A 224 9.30 -4.31 -35.83
N GLU A 225 10.01 -5.20 -35.14
CA GLU A 225 11.22 -5.86 -35.66
C GLU A 225 10.92 -7.03 -36.61
N GLU A 226 9.69 -7.53 -36.61
CA GLU A 226 9.24 -8.58 -37.53
C GLU A 226 9.18 -8.07 -38.98
N SER A 227 10.02 -8.64 -39.85
CA SER A 227 10.18 -8.22 -41.25
C SER A 227 8.91 -8.40 -42.11
N GLN A 228 7.99 -9.27 -41.68
CA GLN A 228 6.74 -9.57 -42.39
C GLN A 228 5.60 -8.58 -42.10
N ASN A 229 5.79 -7.61 -41.20
CA ASN A 229 4.77 -6.63 -40.88
C ASN A 229 4.52 -5.66 -42.06
N LYS A 230 3.36 -5.80 -42.71
CA LYS A 230 2.96 -5.05 -43.92
C LYS A 230 3.07 -3.53 -43.73
N THR A 231 2.68 -3.02 -42.57
CA THR A 231 2.71 -1.58 -42.26
C THR A 231 4.14 -1.04 -42.18
N ILE A 232 5.06 -1.84 -41.66
CA ILE A 232 6.46 -1.44 -41.49
C ILE A 232 7.22 -1.57 -42.79
N ARG A 233 6.90 -2.59 -43.58
CA ARG A 233 7.39 -2.70 -44.95
C ARG A 233 6.96 -1.48 -45.76
N PHE A 234 5.70 -1.06 -45.65
CA PHE A 234 5.20 0.17 -46.29
C PHE A 234 5.95 1.42 -45.82
N LEU A 235 6.13 1.62 -44.51
CA LEU A 235 6.88 2.77 -43.98
C LEU A 235 8.34 2.77 -44.47
N LYS A 236 8.98 1.59 -44.51
CA LYS A 236 10.34 1.42 -45.03
C LYS A 236 10.42 1.71 -46.54
N THR A 237 9.43 1.30 -47.33
CA THR A 237 9.37 1.61 -48.78
C THR A 237 9.01 3.07 -49.05
N SER A 238 8.38 3.75 -48.08
CA SER A 238 8.08 5.19 -48.14
C SER A 238 9.30 6.08 -47.83
N GLY A 239 10.49 5.51 -47.64
CA GLY A 239 11.72 6.25 -47.30
C GLY A 239 11.88 6.59 -45.82
N ALA A 240 11.05 6.06 -44.92
CA ALA A 240 11.25 6.28 -43.48
C ALA A 240 12.46 5.47 -42.97
N SER A 241 13.45 6.18 -42.42
CA SER A 241 14.65 5.58 -41.83
C SER A 241 14.31 4.74 -40.59
N LYS A 242 15.12 3.70 -40.31
CA LYS A 242 14.89 2.85 -39.13
C LYS A 242 15.01 3.66 -37.83
N PHE A 243 15.94 4.60 -37.78
CA PHE A 243 16.07 5.53 -36.67
C PHE A 243 14.77 6.33 -36.41
N ARG A 244 14.15 6.87 -37.46
CA ARG A 244 12.89 7.64 -37.33
C ARG A 244 11.72 6.77 -36.84
N ILE A 245 11.67 5.51 -37.27
CA ILE A 245 10.63 4.56 -36.83
C ILE A 245 10.81 4.19 -35.35
N VAL A 246 12.04 3.83 -34.94
CA VAL A 246 12.34 3.44 -33.56
C VAL A 246 12.16 4.61 -32.60
N SER A 247 12.71 5.78 -32.91
CA SER A 247 12.56 7.00 -32.08
C SER A 247 11.09 7.41 -31.89
N SER A 248 10.29 7.39 -32.96
CA SER A 248 8.86 7.66 -32.88
C SER A 248 8.12 6.59 -32.06
N GLY A 249 8.54 5.33 -32.15
CA GLY A 249 8.01 4.22 -31.35
C GLY A 249 8.32 4.39 -29.86
N LEU A 250 9.55 4.75 -29.51
CA LEU A 250 9.97 5.01 -28.12
C LEU A 250 9.21 6.19 -27.51
N PHE A 251 9.06 7.29 -28.26
CA PHE A 251 8.32 8.46 -27.79
C PHE A 251 6.83 8.14 -27.57
N THR A 252 6.19 7.48 -28.55
CA THR A 252 4.78 7.07 -28.43
C THR A 252 4.58 6.06 -27.30
N GLY A 253 5.50 5.10 -27.16
CA GLY A 253 5.45 4.09 -26.12
C GLY A 253 5.67 4.66 -24.72
N GLY A 254 6.55 5.65 -24.57
CA GLY A 254 6.73 6.39 -23.33
C GLY A 254 5.46 7.13 -22.90
N ILE A 255 4.83 7.87 -23.81
CA ILE A 255 3.55 8.56 -23.54
C ILE A 255 2.47 7.56 -23.16
N LEU A 256 2.34 6.46 -23.91
CA LEU A 256 1.34 5.44 -23.62
C LEU A 256 1.59 4.76 -22.28
N THR A 257 2.86 4.53 -21.91
CA THR A 257 3.25 4.01 -20.60
C THR A 257 2.75 4.93 -19.49
N ILE A 258 2.98 6.25 -19.61
CA ILE A 258 2.50 7.23 -18.62
C ILE A 258 0.97 7.24 -18.55
N ILE A 259 0.27 7.27 -19.70
CA ILE A 259 -1.20 7.26 -19.73
C ILE A 259 -1.75 6.00 -19.06
N LEU A 260 -1.20 4.81 -19.36
CA LEU A 260 -1.59 3.56 -18.71
C LEU A 260 -1.29 3.60 -17.20
N GLY A 261 -0.15 4.17 -16.82
CA GLY A 261 0.25 4.32 -15.42
C GLY A 261 -0.66 5.26 -14.64
N LEU A 262 -1.27 6.27 -15.27
CA LEU A 262 -2.26 7.12 -14.62
C LEU A 262 -3.66 6.50 -14.62
N LEU A 263 -4.02 5.79 -15.70
CA LEU A 263 -5.34 5.22 -15.89
C LEU A 263 -5.63 4.07 -14.92
N ILE A 264 -4.66 3.20 -14.64
CA ILE A 264 -4.89 2.06 -13.72
C ILE A 264 -5.23 2.55 -12.30
N PRO A 265 -4.42 3.39 -11.63
CA PRO A 265 -4.78 3.96 -10.33
C PRO A 265 -6.08 4.75 -10.37
N ALA A 266 -6.38 5.47 -11.45
CA ALA A 266 -7.62 6.23 -11.59
C ALA A 266 -8.87 5.34 -11.64
N ILE A 267 -8.81 4.20 -12.35
CA ILE A 267 -9.91 3.21 -12.37
C ILE A 267 -10.12 2.62 -10.98
N PHE A 268 -9.05 2.19 -10.31
CA PHE A 268 -9.14 1.67 -8.94
C PHE A 268 -9.71 2.71 -7.98
N PHE A 269 -9.24 3.96 -8.08
CA PHE A 269 -9.77 5.07 -7.29
C PHE A 269 -11.27 5.28 -7.56
N GLY A 270 -11.70 5.26 -8.83
CA GLY A 270 -13.11 5.41 -9.20
C GLY A 270 -14.00 4.28 -8.66
N ILE A 271 -13.56 3.03 -8.74
CA ILE A 271 -14.28 1.87 -8.19
C ILE A 271 -14.41 1.99 -6.67
N GLU A 272 -13.30 2.28 -6.00
CA GLU A 272 -13.26 2.41 -4.55
C GLU A 272 -14.13 3.58 -4.06
N PHE A 273 -14.12 4.69 -4.80
CA PHE A 273 -14.95 5.86 -4.52
C PHE A 273 -16.44 5.54 -4.63
N LEU A 274 -16.84 4.75 -5.63
CA LEU A 274 -18.24 4.36 -5.81
C LEU A 274 -18.72 3.38 -4.73
N ILE A 275 -17.85 2.47 -4.25
CA ILE A 275 -18.24 1.43 -3.28
C ILE A 275 -18.15 1.92 -1.84
N ASN A 276 -17.04 2.58 -1.50
CA ASN A 276 -16.66 2.95 -0.14
C ASN A 276 -16.70 4.46 0.14
N GLY A 277 -17.02 5.27 -0.87
CA GLY A 277 -17.11 6.73 -0.75
C GLY A 277 -15.74 7.43 -0.77
N SER A 278 -15.80 8.77 -0.74
CA SER A 278 -14.59 9.58 -0.65
C SER A 278 -13.96 9.46 0.73
N SER A 279 -12.64 9.59 0.79
CA SER A 279 -11.92 9.61 2.04
C SER A 279 -10.90 10.74 2.10
N SER A 280 -10.48 11.09 3.31
CA SER A 280 -9.55 12.21 3.50
C SER A 280 -8.18 11.88 2.93
N PHE A 281 -7.62 12.80 2.14
CA PHE A 281 -6.20 12.74 1.75
C PHE A 281 -5.26 13.27 2.83
N LYS A 282 -5.80 13.63 4.01
CA LYS A 282 -5.00 14.04 5.17
C LYS A 282 -4.71 12.90 6.12
N TYR A 283 -5.18 11.67 5.87
CA TYR A 283 -4.92 10.54 6.77
C TYR A 283 -3.44 10.40 7.10
N PRO A 284 -3.08 10.13 8.37
CA PRO A 284 -1.70 10.01 8.77
C PRO A 284 -1.08 8.72 8.23
N ILE A 285 0.14 8.83 7.72
CA ILE A 285 1.03 7.72 7.43
C ILE A 285 2.35 7.95 8.18
N THR A 286 2.80 6.92 8.88
CA THR A 286 4.13 6.92 9.50
C THR A 286 5.18 6.80 8.41
N THR A 287 5.98 7.86 8.25
CA THR A 287 7.16 7.85 7.39
C THR A 287 8.41 7.68 8.23
N TYR A 288 9.29 6.78 7.81
CA TYR A 288 10.51 6.44 8.51
C TYR A 288 11.72 7.16 7.90
N ILE A 289 12.52 7.78 8.76
CA ILE A 289 13.74 8.52 8.41
C ILE A 289 14.92 7.83 9.08
N VAL A 290 15.98 7.56 8.33
CA VAL A 290 17.16 6.85 8.84
C VAL A 290 18.32 7.82 9.05
N LYS A 291 18.85 7.91 10.27
CA LYS A 291 19.85 8.93 10.65
C LYS A 291 21.30 8.59 10.31
N SER A 292 21.79 7.41 10.70
CA SER A 292 23.23 7.12 10.56
C SER A 292 23.56 5.64 10.33
N ASP A 293 22.95 4.69 11.05
CA ASP A 293 23.29 3.25 10.97
C ASP A 293 22.10 2.32 11.19
N TYR A 294 22.03 1.19 10.47
CA TYR A 294 20.90 0.26 10.58
C TYR A 294 20.85 -0.54 11.91
N TYR A 295 21.98 -0.68 12.62
CA TYR A 295 22.15 -1.68 13.67
C TYR A 295 21.41 -1.40 15.00
N SER A 296 20.80 -0.23 15.17
CA SER A 296 19.99 0.10 16.36
C SER A 296 18.63 0.64 15.96
N LEU A 297 17.53 0.20 16.59
CA LEU A 297 16.21 0.82 16.37
C LEU A 297 16.19 2.32 16.72
N MET A 298 17.12 2.78 17.58
CA MET A 298 17.32 4.20 17.91
C MET A 298 17.85 5.07 16.75
N SER A 299 18.24 4.47 15.63
CA SER A 299 18.69 5.22 14.45
C SER A 299 17.57 5.59 13.48
N PHE A 300 16.34 5.15 13.78
CA PHE A 300 15.16 5.45 13.01
C PHE A 300 14.36 6.53 13.72
N GLU A 301 14.18 7.63 13.02
CA GLU A 301 13.16 8.61 13.35
C GLU A 301 11.90 8.31 12.55
N TYR A 302 10.77 8.82 13.04
CA TYR A 302 9.53 8.79 12.30
C TYR A 302 8.95 10.20 12.20
N LYS A 303 8.12 10.38 11.18
CA LYS A 303 7.28 11.56 11.03
C LYS A 303 5.89 11.11 10.59
N ILE A 304 4.87 11.72 11.18
CA ILE A 304 3.50 11.57 10.70
C ILE A 304 3.29 12.57 9.57
N VAL A 305 2.96 12.06 8.39
CA VAL A 305 2.69 12.87 7.19
C VAL A 305 1.32 12.51 6.62
N PRO A 306 0.65 13.44 5.91
CA PRO A 306 -0.58 13.11 5.23
C PRO A 306 -0.33 12.12 4.09
N ILE A 307 -1.27 11.22 3.86
CA ILE A 307 -1.22 10.18 2.84
C ILE A 307 -1.05 10.76 1.42
N SER A 308 -1.49 12.01 1.19
CA SER A 308 -1.27 12.71 -0.08
C SER A 308 0.21 12.86 -0.44
N ASP A 309 1.06 13.21 0.53
CA ASP A 309 2.50 13.39 0.30
C ASP A 309 3.13 12.07 -0.16
N VAL A 310 2.80 10.98 0.55
CA VAL A 310 3.32 9.65 0.24
C VAL A 310 2.77 9.13 -1.10
N LEU A 311 1.48 9.34 -1.38
CA LEU A 311 0.86 8.94 -2.65
C LEU A 311 1.48 9.66 -3.86
N ILE A 312 1.77 10.96 -3.74
CA ILE A 312 2.43 11.72 -4.82
C ILE A 312 3.83 11.15 -5.09
N LYS A 313 4.61 10.90 -4.03
CA LYS A 313 5.95 10.29 -4.15
C LYS A 313 5.86 8.90 -4.78
N SER A 314 4.93 8.06 -4.35
CA SER A 314 4.71 6.74 -4.93
C SER A 314 4.29 6.80 -6.39
N LEU A 315 3.42 7.74 -6.77
CA LEU A 315 3.00 7.92 -8.16
C LEU A 315 4.17 8.32 -9.06
N ILE A 316 5.02 9.26 -8.63
CA ILE A 316 6.19 9.67 -9.39
C ILE A 316 7.14 8.48 -9.61
N LEU A 317 7.48 7.75 -8.53
CA LEU A 317 8.34 6.58 -8.61
C LEU A 317 7.73 5.48 -9.48
N PHE A 318 6.43 5.27 -9.37
CA PHE A 318 5.67 4.30 -10.17
C PHE A 318 5.75 4.59 -11.66
N LEU A 319 5.57 5.86 -12.07
CA LEU A 319 5.66 6.27 -13.46
C LEU A 319 7.10 6.14 -13.99
N LEU A 320 8.10 6.57 -13.22
CA LEU A 320 9.51 6.42 -13.59
C LEU A 320 9.89 4.95 -13.77
N TYR A 321 9.49 4.10 -12.82
CA TYR A 321 9.72 2.67 -12.89
C TYR A 321 9.01 2.05 -14.10
N GLY A 322 7.78 2.47 -14.42
CA GLY A 322 7.06 2.07 -15.63
C GLY A 322 7.84 2.37 -16.91
N ILE A 323 8.33 3.60 -17.05
CA ILE A 323 9.15 4.03 -18.20
C ILE A 323 10.42 3.19 -18.28
N PHE A 324 11.08 2.92 -17.14
CA PHE A 324 12.26 2.08 -17.09
C PHE A 324 11.97 0.65 -17.60
N ILE A 325 10.91 0.01 -17.11
CA ILE A 325 10.49 -1.34 -17.56
C ILE A 325 10.12 -1.36 -19.05
N PHE A 326 9.44 -0.32 -19.52
CA PHE A 326 9.12 -0.14 -20.92
C PHE A 326 10.38 -0.14 -21.79
N LEU A 327 11.42 0.60 -21.39
CA LEU A 327 12.68 0.68 -22.12
C LEU A 327 13.46 -0.64 -22.09
N VAL A 328 13.51 -1.33 -20.95
CA VAL A 328 14.12 -2.67 -20.84
C VAL A 328 13.45 -3.65 -21.79
N THR A 329 12.11 -3.68 -21.79
CA THR A 329 11.32 -4.55 -22.69
C THR A 329 11.59 -4.20 -24.16
N SER A 330 11.68 -2.90 -24.47
CA SER A 330 12.01 -2.43 -25.82
C SER A 330 13.41 -2.84 -26.25
N ALA A 331 14.41 -2.77 -25.35
CA ALA A 331 15.77 -3.24 -25.63
C ALA A 331 15.80 -4.73 -25.95
N ILE A 332 15.12 -5.56 -25.14
CA ILE A 332 15.03 -7.01 -25.37
C ILE A 332 14.36 -7.32 -26.71
N SER A 333 13.26 -6.62 -27.03
CA SER A 333 12.53 -6.82 -28.28
C SER A 333 13.37 -6.53 -29.54
N THR A 334 14.41 -5.71 -29.42
CA THR A 334 15.35 -5.44 -30.52
C THR A 334 16.13 -6.69 -30.91
N PHE A 335 16.37 -7.59 -29.95
CA PHE A 335 17.09 -8.85 -30.16
C PHE A 335 16.15 -10.05 -30.37
N VAL A 336 14.93 -9.98 -29.84
CA VAL A 336 13.96 -11.09 -29.86
C VAL A 336 12.77 -10.78 -30.75
N LYS A 337 12.75 -11.39 -31.95
CA LYS A 337 11.68 -11.20 -32.96
C LYS A 337 10.35 -11.86 -32.60
N SER A 338 10.37 -12.92 -31.79
CA SER A 338 9.14 -13.60 -31.34
C SER A 338 8.53 -12.86 -30.15
N SER A 339 7.29 -12.40 -30.28
CA SER A 339 6.56 -11.69 -29.22
C SER A 339 6.45 -12.49 -27.93
N VAL A 340 6.13 -13.78 -28.01
CA VAL A 340 6.01 -14.67 -26.84
C VAL A 340 7.36 -14.82 -26.14
N LYS A 341 8.43 -15.07 -26.89
CA LYS A 341 9.79 -15.18 -26.32
C LYS A 341 10.23 -13.86 -25.69
N CYS A 342 9.91 -12.72 -26.30
CA CYS A 342 10.23 -11.40 -25.77
C CYS A 342 9.55 -11.14 -24.44
N VAL A 343 8.25 -11.46 -24.33
CA VAL A 343 7.49 -11.33 -23.08
C VAL A 343 8.08 -12.21 -21.98
N ILE A 344 8.33 -13.49 -22.27
CA ILE A 344 8.90 -14.44 -21.30
C ILE A 344 10.28 -14.00 -20.85
N LEU A 345 11.16 -13.60 -21.78
CA LEU A 345 12.52 -13.18 -21.45
C LEU A 345 12.53 -11.87 -20.64
N SER A 346 11.69 -10.91 -21.02
CA SER A 346 11.60 -9.63 -20.31
C SER A 346 11.12 -9.84 -18.88
N PHE A 347 10.05 -10.63 -18.70
CA PHE A 347 9.53 -10.91 -17.36
C PHE A 347 10.52 -11.73 -16.53
N GLY A 348 11.16 -12.73 -17.12
CA GLY A 348 12.18 -13.54 -16.45
C GLY A 348 13.37 -12.72 -15.98
N LEU A 349 13.87 -11.80 -16.82
CA LEU A 349 14.97 -10.90 -16.48
C LEU A 349 14.58 -9.90 -15.39
N ILE A 350 13.38 -9.31 -15.48
CA ILE A 350 12.89 -8.38 -14.45
C ILE A 350 12.76 -9.12 -13.11
N ALA A 351 12.14 -10.30 -13.10
CA ALA A 351 11.92 -11.08 -11.89
C ALA A 351 13.23 -11.51 -11.23
N THR A 352 14.23 -11.95 -12.00
CA THR A 352 15.54 -12.33 -11.44
C THR A 352 16.30 -11.14 -10.93
N LEU A 353 16.34 -10.02 -11.68
CA LEU A 353 17.04 -8.82 -11.26
C LEU A 353 16.37 -8.12 -10.07
N GLN A 354 15.05 -8.27 -9.90
CA GLN A 354 14.34 -7.81 -8.71
C GLN A 354 14.79 -8.50 -7.42
N MET A 355 15.33 -9.72 -7.48
CA MET A 355 15.81 -10.42 -6.27
C MET A 355 17.11 -9.80 -5.72
N PHE A 356 17.88 -9.09 -6.57
CA PHE A 356 19.10 -8.42 -6.17
C PHE A 356 18.78 -7.04 -5.55
N ASN A 357 18.39 -7.04 -4.27
CA ASN A 357 17.99 -5.85 -3.53
C ASN A 357 19.18 -4.95 -3.15
N LYS A 358 19.78 -4.29 -4.15
CA LYS A 358 20.88 -3.33 -3.98
C LYS A 358 20.42 -1.94 -4.42
N TRP A 359 20.80 -0.92 -3.66
CA TRP A 359 20.35 0.45 -3.92
C TRP A 359 20.70 0.96 -5.31
N TYR A 360 21.77 0.51 -5.96
CA TYR A 360 22.12 0.93 -7.32
C TYR A 360 21.39 0.15 -8.42
N ASN A 361 20.62 -0.89 -8.06
CA ASN A 361 19.90 -1.72 -9.01
C ASN A 361 18.54 -1.07 -9.33
N PRO A 362 18.30 -0.58 -10.56
CA PRO A 362 17.02 0.02 -10.92
C PRO A 362 15.83 -0.96 -10.83
N PHE A 363 16.08 -2.28 -10.87
CA PHE A 363 15.03 -3.30 -10.74
C PHE A 363 14.53 -3.47 -9.30
N SER A 364 15.27 -3.05 -8.26
CA SER A 364 14.82 -3.19 -6.86
C SER A 364 13.77 -2.16 -6.45
N TYR A 365 13.46 -1.17 -7.29
CA TYR A 365 12.52 -0.09 -6.97
C TYR A 365 11.04 -0.41 -7.24
N TRP A 366 10.70 -1.69 -7.31
CA TRP A 366 9.33 -2.13 -7.57
C TRP A 366 8.38 -1.91 -6.38
N ARG A 367 8.89 -1.71 -5.15
CA ARG A 367 8.09 -1.42 -3.94
C ARG A 367 7.94 0.08 -3.72
N VAL A 368 7.34 0.79 -4.69
CA VAL A 368 7.27 2.26 -4.71
C VAL A 368 6.56 2.87 -3.50
N GLY A 369 5.55 2.19 -2.95
CA GLY A 369 4.92 2.58 -1.68
C GLY A 369 5.93 2.57 -0.53
N LYS A 370 6.56 1.41 -0.29
CA LYS A 370 7.56 1.25 0.78
C LYS A 370 8.77 2.17 0.68
N ILE A 371 9.10 2.64 -0.53
CA ILE A 371 10.17 3.62 -0.73
C ILE A 371 9.69 5.03 -0.35
N ALA A 372 8.43 5.36 -0.62
CA ALA A 372 7.85 6.66 -0.33
C ALA A 372 7.63 6.91 1.16
N ASP A 373 7.24 5.87 1.92
CA ASP A 373 7.12 5.94 3.40
C ASP A 373 8.43 5.57 4.12
N GLY A 374 9.46 5.13 3.41
CA GLY A 374 10.76 4.76 3.98
C GLY A 374 10.82 3.38 4.64
N SER A 375 9.72 2.63 4.72
CA SER A 375 9.65 1.28 5.32
C SER A 375 10.55 0.25 4.59
N ILE A 376 10.91 0.52 3.33
CA ILE A 376 11.82 -0.33 2.55
C ILE A 376 13.20 -0.50 3.23
N ASN A 377 13.63 0.49 4.01
CA ASN A 377 14.90 0.46 4.71
C ASN A 377 14.92 -0.57 5.85
N PHE A 378 13.78 -0.78 6.52
CA PHE A 378 13.58 -1.89 7.46
C PHE A 378 13.63 -3.24 6.75
N LEU A 379 12.92 -3.36 5.63
CA LEU A 379 12.84 -4.63 4.88
C LEU A 379 14.23 -5.10 4.40
N PHE A 380 15.05 -4.18 3.89
CA PHE A 380 16.36 -4.52 3.30
C PHE A 380 17.54 -4.27 4.21
N LYS A 381 17.29 -3.93 5.47
CA LYS A 381 18.33 -3.67 6.47
C LYS A 381 19.38 -2.65 6.01
N THR A 382 18.91 -1.52 5.50
CA THR A 382 19.78 -0.51 4.87
C THR A 382 19.30 0.91 5.14
N ILE A 383 20.15 1.89 4.85
CA ILE A 383 19.89 3.33 5.02
C ILE A 383 19.83 4.07 3.68
N THR A 384 19.88 3.32 2.58
CA THR A 384 20.25 3.86 1.26
C THR A 384 19.06 4.20 0.38
N TYR A 385 17.90 3.59 0.61
CA TYR A 385 16.71 3.90 -0.16
C TYR A 385 16.08 5.19 0.38
N SER A 386 15.89 6.14 -0.53
CA SER A 386 15.15 7.38 -0.29
C SER A 386 14.48 7.78 -1.59
N PHE A 387 13.41 8.58 -1.50
CA PHE A 387 12.70 9.07 -2.67
C PHE A 387 13.65 9.71 -3.70
N ASP A 388 14.47 10.67 -3.27
CA ASP A 388 15.37 11.41 -4.17
C ASP A 388 16.42 10.52 -4.84
N LYS A 389 17.05 9.61 -4.08
CA LYS A 389 18.04 8.68 -4.64
C LYS A 389 17.39 7.72 -5.64
N SER A 390 16.19 7.23 -5.33
CA SER A 390 15.44 6.32 -6.19
C SER A 390 15.06 6.99 -7.50
N CYS A 391 14.54 8.22 -7.45
CA CYS A 391 14.26 9.03 -8.64
C CYS A 391 15.51 9.24 -9.51
N LYS A 392 16.65 9.59 -8.89
CA LYS A 392 17.92 9.77 -9.61
C LYS A 392 18.38 8.50 -10.31
N ILE A 393 18.35 7.36 -9.63
CA ILE A 393 18.84 6.09 -10.19
C ILE A 393 17.94 5.60 -11.32
N LEU A 394 16.61 5.72 -11.17
CA LEU A 394 15.67 5.43 -12.25
C LEU A 394 15.88 6.37 -13.44
N ALA A 395 16.03 7.67 -13.22
CA ALA A 395 16.29 8.63 -14.28
C ALA A 395 17.59 8.32 -15.05
N ILE A 396 18.68 8.00 -14.34
CA ILE A 396 19.95 7.58 -14.96
C ILE A 396 19.75 6.31 -15.80
N GLY A 397 19.06 5.30 -15.26
CA GLY A 397 18.74 4.06 -15.98
C GLY A 397 17.92 4.32 -17.26
N ILE A 398 16.92 5.18 -17.19
CA ILE A 398 16.09 5.61 -18.32
C ILE A 398 16.96 6.29 -19.38
N CYS A 399 17.85 7.22 -18.98
CA CYS A 399 18.72 7.92 -19.91
C CYS A 399 19.68 6.95 -20.62
N ILE A 400 20.35 6.07 -19.87
CA ILE A 400 21.28 5.08 -20.43
C ILE A 400 20.58 4.18 -21.44
N LEU A 401 19.42 3.62 -21.09
CA LEU A 401 18.66 2.73 -21.98
C LEU A 401 18.16 3.46 -23.23
N THR A 402 17.71 4.70 -23.08
CA THR A 402 17.25 5.52 -24.21
C THR A 402 18.38 5.80 -25.20
N ILE A 403 19.55 6.20 -24.70
CA ILE A 403 20.75 6.43 -25.51
C ILE A 403 21.16 5.14 -26.22
N LEU A 404 21.21 4.02 -25.48
CA LEU A 404 21.55 2.71 -26.04
C LEU A 404 20.63 2.34 -27.22
N LEU A 405 19.31 2.44 -27.03
CA LEU A 405 18.33 2.13 -28.06
C LEU A 405 18.44 3.03 -29.30
N ILE A 406 18.68 4.33 -29.08
CA ILE A 406 18.93 5.30 -30.15
C ILE A 406 20.20 4.94 -30.93
N CYS A 407 21.31 4.64 -30.24
CA CYS A 407 22.57 4.24 -30.85
C CYS A 407 22.43 2.96 -31.68
N ILE A 408 21.74 1.94 -31.15
CA ILE A 408 21.47 0.70 -31.87
C ILE A 408 20.68 0.99 -33.16
N ALA A 409 19.62 1.80 -33.07
CA ALA A 409 18.82 2.15 -34.23
C ALA A 409 19.62 2.91 -35.30
N PHE A 410 20.50 3.83 -34.88
CA PHE A 410 21.37 4.59 -35.77
C PHE A 410 22.40 3.71 -36.49
N ILE A 411 23.08 2.81 -35.75
CA ILE A 411 24.06 1.88 -36.34
C ILE A 411 23.39 0.96 -37.37
N GLN A 412 22.18 0.49 -37.09
CA GLN A 412 21.42 -0.35 -38.00
C GLN A 412 20.99 0.40 -39.27
N ASP A 413 20.67 1.69 -39.19
CA ASP A 413 20.39 2.53 -40.37
C ASP A 413 21.66 2.71 -41.22
N ARG A 414 22.81 3.02 -40.59
CA ARG A 414 24.06 3.29 -41.30
C ARG A 414 24.60 2.05 -42.04
N ARG A 415 24.53 0.87 -41.42
CA ARG A 415 24.91 -0.38 -42.11
C ARG A 415 24.08 -0.59 -43.38
N ARG A 416 22.79 -0.28 -43.34
CA ARG A 416 21.89 -0.51 -44.47
C ARG A 416 22.15 0.41 -45.66
N ASN A 417 22.52 1.67 -45.42
CA ASN A 417 22.90 2.63 -46.47
C ASN A 417 24.28 2.35 -47.09
N GLY A 418 25.10 1.49 -46.48
CA GLY A 418 26.38 1.05 -47.06
C GLY A 418 26.28 -0.19 -47.95
N TYR A 419 25.12 -0.86 -47.98
CA TYR A 419 24.83 -2.03 -48.84
C TYR A 419 23.83 -1.72 -49.97
N ALA A 420 23.31 -0.50 -50.02
CA ALA A 420 22.52 0.05 -51.12
C ALA A 420 23.41 1.01 -51.90
#